data_AF-A0A934ZLL0-F1
#
_entry.id   AF-A0A934ZLL0-F1
#
_cell.length_a   1.000
_cell.length_b   1.000
_cell.length_c   1.000
_cell.angle_alpha   90.00
_cell.angle_beta   90.00
_cell.angle_gamma   90.00
#
_symmetry.space_group_name_H-M   'P 1'
#
loop_
_entity.id
_entity.type
_entity.pdbx_description
1 polymer ?
#
loop_
_entity_poly.entity_id
_entity_poly.type
_entity_poly.pdbx_seq_one_letter_code
_entity_poly.pdbx_strand_id
1 'polypeptide(L)'
;MSFGKNPHVAKATAAEQKARAAGDESARVTAWREAARQWERAAEREPMPKRAAEYTTNAAAAREAADNPEVAAEPEAPAPVAVPPKIDPTELN
;
A
#
# COMPACT_ATOMS: atom_id res chain seq x y z
N MET A 1 19.41 16.85 -7.19
CA MET A 1 18.99 17.69 -6.05
C MET A 1 17.50 18.01 -6.19
N SER A 2 16.60 17.36 -5.45
CA SER A 2 15.15 17.59 -5.55
C SER A 2 14.63 18.38 -4.35
N PHE A 3 14.86 19.70 -4.35
CA PHE A 3 14.49 20.65 -3.29
C PHE A 3 12.99 21.04 -3.29
N GLY A 4 12.10 20.05 -3.44
CA GLY A 4 10.65 20.29 -3.46
C GLY A 4 9.79 19.04 -3.31
N LYS A 5 10.39 17.89 -3.01
CA LYS A 5 9.65 16.65 -2.73
C LYS A 5 9.65 16.40 -1.23
N ASN A 6 8.47 16.10 -0.70
CA ASN A 6 8.27 15.79 0.71
C ASN A 6 9.22 14.66 1.14
N PRO A 7 10.21 14.92 2.01
CA PRO A 7 11.25 13.94 2.34
C PRO A 7 10.69 12.73 3.11
N HIS A 8 9.51 12.87 3.71
CA HIS A 8 8.84 11.80 4.42
C HIS A 8 8.26 10.77 3.46
N VAL A 9 7.86 11.17 2.25
CA VAL A 9 7.38 10.23 1.22
C VAL A 9 8.47 9.23 0.86
N ALA A 10 9.69 9.71 0.56
CA ALA A 10 10.81 8.83 0.24
C ALA A 10 11.15 7.87 1.39
N LYS A 11 11.08 8.35 2.65
CA LYS A 11 11.31 7.52 3.84
C LYS A 11 10.19 6.51 4.05
N ALA A 12 8.94 6.90 3.82
CA ALA A 12 7.78 6.02 3.92
C ALA A 12 7.89 4.89 2.90
N THR A 13 8.12 5.22 1.63
CA THR A 13 8.29 4.23 0.55
C THR A 13 9.46 3.29 0.82
N ALA A 14 10.59 3.79 1.35
CA ALA A 14 11.72 2.93 1.72
C ALA A 14 11.37 1.96 2.86
N ALA A 15 10.60 2.41 3.86
CA ALA A 15 10.13 1.56 4.95
C ALA A 15 9.12 0.51 4.47
N GLU A 16 8.23 0.84 3.53
CA GLU A 16 7.32 -0.15 2.89
C GLU A 16 8.10 -1.22 2.13
N GLN A 17 9.09 -0.82 1.33
CA GLN A 17 9.94 -1.77 0.62
C GLN A 17 10.69 -2.69 1.59
N LYS A 18 11.19 -2.14 2.70
CA LYS A 18 11.82 -2.92 3.78
C LYS A 18 10.83 -3.90 4.40
N ALA A 19 9.58 -3.49 4.63
CA ALA A 19 8.56 -4.37 5.20
C ALA A 19 8.23 -5.54 4.26
N ARG A 20 8.10 -5.27 2.96
CA ARG A 20 7.89 -6.30 1.92
C ARG A 20 9.06 -7.27 1.77
N ALA A 21 10.29 -6.75 1.90
CA ALA A 21 11.50 -7.57 1.80
C ALA A 21 11.86 -8.31 3.10
N ALA A 22 11.22 -7.97 4.23
CA ALA A 22 11.49 -8.60 5.51
C ALA A 22 10.97 -10.04 5.53
N GLY A 23 11.89 -10.98 5.79
CA GLY A 23 11.57 -12.40 6.01
C GLY A 23 11.15 -12.73 7.44
N ASP A 24 11.39 -11.80 8.38
CA ASP A 24 10.95 -11.91 9.78
C ASP A 24 9.70 -11.04 9.99
N GLU A 25 8.69 -11.63 10.61
CA GLU A 25 7.43 -10.99 10.93
C GLU A 25 7.61 -9.76 11.84
N SER A 26 8.46 -9.87 12.85
CA SER A 26 8.69 -8.75 13.77
C SER A 26 9.35 -7.55 13.07
N ALA A 27 10.25 -7.82 12.12
CA ALA A 27 10.90 -6.82 11.30
C ALA A 27 9.93 -6.20 10.29
N ARG A 28 9.03 -7.02 9.71
CA ARG A 28 7.95 -6.58 8.82
C ARG A 28 6.99 -5.64 9.53
N VAL A 29 6.43 -6.04 10.67
CA VAL A 29 5.52 -5.21 11.48
C VAL A 29 6.18 -3.89 11.87
N THR A 30 7.45 -3.93 12.29
CA THR A 30 8.19 -2.72 12.67
C THR A 30 8.36 -1.77 11.48
N ALA A 31 8.74 -2.30 10.32
CA ALA A 31 8.92 -1.52 9.10
C ALA A 31 7.58 -0.94 8.59
N TRP A 32 6.47 -1.68 8.68
CA TRP A 32 5.13 -1.16 8.36
C TRP A 32 4.69 -0.04 9.29
N ARG A 33 4.95 -0.16 10.61
CA ARG A 33 4.68 0.91 11.58
C ARG A 33 5.52 2.16 11.31
N GLU A 34 6.79 1.97 10.93
CA GLU A 34 7.66 3.07 10.51
C GLU A 34 7.14 3.76 9.25
N ALA A 35 6.71 2.99 8.23
CA ALA A 35 6.10 3.52 7.02
C ALA A 35 4.86 4.35 7.33
N ALA A 36 3.95 3.83 8.16
CA ALA A 36 2.75 4.54 8.58
C ALA A 36 3.08 5.91 9.19
N ARG A 37 4.02 5.97 10.15
CA ARG A 37 4.44 7.22 10.78
C ARG A 37 5.01 8.21 9.77
N GLN A 38 5.81 7.74 8.81
CA GLN A 38 6.38 8.63 7.79
C GLN A 38 5.30 9.15 6.83
N TRP A 39 4.31 8.33 6.46
CA TRP A 39 3.17 8.78 5.67
C TRP A 39 2.33 9.85 6.38
N GLU A 40 2.11 9.73 7.69
CA GLU A 40 1.42 10.78 8.45
C GLU A 40 2.20 12.09 8.46
N ARG A 41 3.52 12.02 8.70
CA ARG A 41 4.39 13.19 8.62
C ARG A 41 4.43 13.79 7.21
N ALA A 42 4.28 12.94 6.19
CA ALA A 42 4.15 13.40 4.83
C ALA A 42 2.83 14.16 4.63
N ALA A 43 1.71 13.61 5.09
CA ALA A 43 0.40 14.24 5.02
C ALA A 43 0.36 15.59 5.73
N GLU A 44 0.88 15.67 6.97
CA GLU A 44 0.94 16.91 7.77
C GLU A 44 1.68 18.06 7.08
N ARG A 45 2.69 17.74 6.27
CA ARG A 45 3.55 18.72 5.59
C ARG A 45 3.15 19.02 4.16
N GLU A 46 2.18 18.29 3.61
CA GLU A 46 1.79 18.42 2.22
C GLU A 46 0.76 19.54 2.04
N PRO A 47 1.06 20.58 1.24
CA PRO A 47 0.13 21.69 1.02
C PRO A 47 -1.05 21.32 0.11
N MET A 48 -0.94 20.28 -0.71
CA MET A 48 -2.02 19.85 -1.60
C MET A 48 -2.96 18.88 -0.88
N PRO A 49 -4.25 19.23 -0.66
CA PRO A 49 -5.17 18.41 0.13
C PRO A 49 -5.40 17.02 -0.46
N LYS A 50 -5.40 16.90 -1.81
CA LYS A 50 -5.50 15.61 -2.49
C LYS A 50 -4.33 14.68 -2.16
N ARG A 51 -3.10 15.21 -2.17
CA ARG A 51 -1.90 14.42 -1.85
C ARG A 51 -1.81 14.12 -0.36
N ALA A 52 -2.20 15.07 0.49
CA ALA A 52 -2.32 14.82 1.92
C ALA A 52 -3.29 13.67 2.20
N ALA A 53 -4.44 13.63 1.53
CA ALA A 53 -5.40 12.52 1.62
C ALA A 53 -4.78 11.19 1.16
N GLU A 54 -4.10 11.18 0.01
CA GLU A 54 -3.38 9.98 -0.48
C GLU A 54 -2.37 9.47 0.58
N TYR A 55 -1.61 10.37 1.20
CA TYR A 55 -0.65 10.01 2.25
C TYR A 55 -1.35 9.48 3.51
N THR A 56 -2.49 10.05 3.91
CA THR A 56 -3.27 9.50 5.03
C THR A 56 -3.81 8.10 4.74
N THR A 57 -4.25 7.83 3.50
CA THR A 57 -4.69 6.50 3.09
C THR A 57 -3.53 5.50 3.14
N ASN A 58 -2.36 5.87 2.64
CA ASN A 58 -1.16 5.04 2.72
C ASN A 58 -0.75 4.76 4.17
N ALA A 59 -0.87 5.76 5.06
CA ALA A 59 -0.61 5.57 6.48
C ALA A 59 -1.57 4.54 7.12
N ALA A 60 -2.85 4.59 6.75
CA ALA A 60 -3.85 3.64 7.22
C ALA A 60 -3.57 2.22 6.71
N ALA A 61 -3.29 2.07 5.41
CA ALA A 61 -2.93 0.78 4.81
C ALA A 61 -1.67 0.17 5.45
N ALA A 62 -0.66 1.00 5.72
CA ALA A 62 0.56 0.55 6.40
C ALA A 62 0.31 0.12 7.86
N ARG A 63 -0.65 0.72 8.56
CA ARG A 63 -1.07 0.25 9.89
C ARG A 63 -1.79 -1.08 9.82
N GLU A 64 -2.73 -1.20 8.90
CA GLU A 64 -3.45 -2.44 8.68
C GLU A 64 -2.49 -3.58 8.34
N ALA A 65 -1.49 -3.34 7.48
CA ALA A 65 -0.44 -4.30 7.17
C ALA A 65 0.47 -4.64 8.38
N ALA A 66 0.61 -3.74 9.35
CA ALA A 66 1.33 -4.00 10.58
C ALA A 66 0.51 -4.78 11.61
N ASP A 67 -0.80 -4.51 11.69
CA ASP A 67 -1.70 -5.12 12.66
C ASP A 67 -2.22 -6.48 12.17
N ASN A 68 -2.34 -6.64 10.85
CA ASN A 68 -2.67 -7.88 10.17
C ASN A 68 -1.57 -8.23 9.15
N PRO A 69 -0.47 -8.86 9.59
CA PRO A 69 0.62 -9.20 8.70
C PRO A 69 0.28 -10.29 7.66
N GLU A 70 -0.83 -11.00 7.85
CA GLU A 70 -1.38 -11.94 6.86
C GLU A 70 -1.90 -11.21 5.61
N VAL A 71 -2.48 -10.01 5.78
CA VAL A 71 -2.92 -9.14 4.68
C VAL A 71 -1.73 -8.56 3.91
N ALA A 72 -0.57 -8.39 4.57
CA ALA A 72 0.64 -7.92 3.90
C ALA A 72 1.30 -9.00 3.00
N ALA A 73 0.92 -10.27 3.15
CA ALA A 73 1.44 -11.40 2.39
C ALA A 73 0.66 -11.69 1.10
N GLU A 74 -0.52 -11.11 0.92
CA GLU A 74 -1.19 -11.17 -0.38
C GLU A 74 -0.53 -10.15 -1.32
N PRO A 75 0.24 -10.60 -2.34
CA PRO A 75 0.24 -9.80 -3.54
C PRO A 75 -1.23 -9.67 -3.91
N GLU A 76 -1.63 -8.47 -4.29
CA GLU A 76 -2.81 -8.23 -5.10
C GLU A 76 -2.64 -9.04 -6.41
N ALA A 77 -2.78 -10.36 -6.33
CA ALA A 77 -3.28 -11.15 -7.43
C ALA A 77 -4.70 -10.63 -7.57
N PRO A 78 -5.03 -9.92 -8.67
CA PRO A 78 -6.40 -9.50 -8.87
C PRO A 78 -7.25 -10.76 -8.71
N ALA A 79 -8.21 -10.72 -7.78
CA ALA A 79 -9.24 -11.74 -7.64
C ALA A 79 -9.60 -12.20 -9.07
N PRO A 80 -9.60 -13.51 -9.38
CA PRO A 80 -9.92 -13.95 -10.72
C PRO A 80 -11.31 -13.41 -11.02
N VAL A 81 -11.36 -12.31 -11.78
CA VAL A 81 -12.60 -11.74 -12.27
C VAL A 81 -13.15 -12.86 -13.09
N ALA A 82 -14.18 -13.51 -12.56
CA ALA A 82 -14.87 -14.59 -13.21
C ALA A 82 -15.21 -14.07 -14.61
N VAL A 83 -14.49 -14.59 -15.60
CA VAL A 83 -14.80 -14.34 -17.00
C VAL A 83 -16.22 -14.88 -17.15
N PRO A 84 -17.24 -14.05 -17.41
CA PRO A 84 -18.54 -14.60 -17.73
C PRO A 84 -18.35 -15.49 -18.96
N PRO A 85 -18.80 -16.75 -18.94
CA PRO A 85 -18.71 -17.59 -20.12
C PRO A 85 -19.44 -16.87 -21.25
N LYS A 86 -18.75 -16.64 -22.37
CA LYS A 86 -19.41 -16.33 -23.64
C LYS A 86 -20.28 -17.54 -23.95
N ILE A 87 -21.58 -17.39 -23.73
CA ILE A 87 -22.57 -18.31 -24.25
C ILE A 87 -22.60 -18.05 -25.75
N ASP A 88 -22.05 -18.97 -26.53
CA ASP A 88 -22.20 -18.95 -27.99
C ASP A 88 -23.70 -19.18 -28.31
N PRO A 89 -24.36 -18.30 -29.08
CA PRO A 89 -25.80 -18.38 -29.31
C PRO A 89 -26.20 -19.43 -30.38
N THR A 90 -25.38 -20.46 -30.64
CA THR A 90 -25.61 -21.39 -31.76
C THR A 90 -26.18 -22.75 -31.35
N GLU A 91 -26.61 -22.93 -30.09
CA GLU A 91 -27.28 -24.16 -29.64
C GLU A 91 -28.71 -23.92 -29.14
N LEU A 92 -29.50 -23.19 -29.93
CA LEU A 92 -30.96 -23.18 -29.81
C LEU A 92 -31.57 -23.29 -31.22
N ASN A 93 -31.82 -24.55 -31.62
CA ASN A 93 -32.58 -25.03 -32.78
C ASN A 93 -32.08 -24.70 -34.19
#